data_AF-A0AAD0PYW9-F1
#
_entry.id   AF-A0AAD0PYW9-F1
#
_cell.length_a   1.000
_cell.length_b   1.000
_cell.length_c   1.000
_cell.angle_alpha   90.00
_cell.angle_beta   90.00
_cell.angle_gamma   90.00
#
_symmetry.space_group_name_H-M   'P 1'
#
loop_
_entity.id
_entity.type
_entity.pdbx_description
1 polymer ?
#
loop_
_entity_poly.entity_id
_entity_poly.type
_entity_poly.pdbx_seq_one_letter_code
_entity_poly.pdbx_strand_id
1 'polypeptide(L)'
;MHRGTTPTNIFRTDVDLTNASVLFITYKQNGKVVLEKTIDDVSIHGEMVEVRLSQRETLLFSEGIVTIQIRAKFQDGSVIASSLIRTSAREILKEGEI
;
A
#
# COMPACT_ATOMS: atom_id res chain seq x y z
N MET A 1 2.17 9.79 5.90
CA MET A 1 3.61 9.67 5.53
C MET A 1 4.12 10.98 4.96
N HIS A 2 5.41 11.26 5.06
CA HIS A 2 6.04 12.35 4.30
C HIS A 2 6.51 11.82 2.93
N ARG A 3 6.38 12.61 1.88
CA ARG A 3 6.99 12.32 0.57
C ARG A 3 8.52 12.20 0.74
N GLY A 4 9.22 11.47 -0.12
CA GLY A 4 10.69 11.35 -0.05
C GLY A 4 11.22 10.65 1.21
N THR A 5 10.41 9.81 1.87
CA THR A 5 10.84 9.01 3.04
C THR A 5 10.61 7.52 2.80
N THR A 6 11.05 6.67 3.72
CA THR A 6 10.85 5.21 3.62
C THR A 6 9.90 4.67 4.71
N PRO A 7 8.61 5.06 4.72
CA PRO A 7 7.67 4.58 5.72
C PRO A 7 7.36 3.09 5.51
N THR A 8 7.09 2.40 6.60
CA THR A 8 6.47 1.09 6.60
C THR A 8 4.98 1.26 6.89
N ASN A 9 4.12 0.80 5.98
CA ASN A 9 2.69 0.71 6.23
C ASN A 9 2.35 -0.71 6.69
N ILE A 10 1.65 -0.80 7.82
CA ILE A 10 1.14 -2.06 8.36
C ILE A 10 -0.38 -2.00 8.27
N PHE A 11 -0.96 -2.97 7.56
CA PHE A 11 -2.40 -3.09 7.40
C PHE A 11 -2.89 -4.32 8.13
N ARG A 12 -3.99 -4.18 8.87
CA ARG A 12 -4.73 -5.32 9.40
C ARG A 12 -5.90 -5.61 8.47
N THR A 13 -6.09 -6.88 8.15
CA THR A 13 -7.17 -7.39 7.31
C THR A 13 -8.07 -8.31 8.12
N ASP A 14 -9.29 -8.54 7.64
CA ASP A 14 -10.30 -9.31 8.37
C ASP A 14 -10.14 -10.84 8.18
N VAL A 15 -9.16 -11.27 7.38
CA VAL A 15 -8.86 -12.66 7.07
C VAL A 15 -7.36 -12.90 6.98
N ASP A 16 -6.92 -14.13 7.21
CA ASP A 16 -5.53 -14.53 7.03
C ASP A 16 -5.15 -14.53 5.54
N LEU A 17 -4.10 -13.79 5.18
CA LEU A 17 -3.62 -13.66 3.79
C LEU A 17 -2.39 -14.53 3.48
N THR A 18 -1.92 -15.33 4.43
CA THR A 18 -0.69 -16.14 4.29
C THR A 18 -0.74 -17.08 3.08
N ASN A 19 -1.92 -17.58 2.73
CA ASN A 19 -2.13 -18.48 1.59
C ASN A 19 -2.68 -17.77 0.33
N ALA A 20 -2.62 -16.43 0.28
CA ALA A 20 -2.97 -15.69 -0.92
C ALA A 20 -2.01 -16.06 -2.06
N SER A 21 -2.55 -16.35 -3.24
CA SER A 21 -1.78 -16.59 -4.46
C SER A 21 -1.50 -15.31 -5.25
N VAL A 22 -2.35 -14.29 -5.08
CA VAL A 22 -2.19 -12.97 -5.67
C VAL A 22 -2.60 -11.94 -4.62
N LEU A 23 -1.84 -10.86 -4.50
CA LEU A 23 -2.17 -9.72 -3.65
C LEU A 23 -1.79 -8.42 -4.38
N PHE A 24 -2.67 -7.43 -4.29
CA PHE A 24 -2.41 -6.06 -4.71
C PHE A 24 -2.72 -5.09 -3.57
N ILE A 25 -1.78 -4.19 -3.29
CA ILE A 25 -2.02 -2.98 -2.48
C ILE A 25 -1.99 -1.79 -3.43
N THR A 26 -3.18 -1.25 -3.72
CA THR A 26 -3.32 -0.13 -4.66
C THR A 26 -3.45 1.17 -3.89
N TYR A 27 -2.61 2.15 -4.23
CA TYR A 27 -2.64 3.50 -3.70
C TYR A 27 -3.18 4.45 -4.76
N LYS A 28 -4.26 5.16 -4.41
CA LYS A 28 -4.98 6.08 -5.29
C LYS A 28 -4.98 7.49 -4.69
N GLN A 29 -4.70 8.47 -5.54
CA GLN A 29 -4.81 9.89 -5.19
C GLN A 29 -5.37 10.66 -6.38
N ASN A 30 -6.18 11.68 -6.13
CA ASN A 30 -6.78 12.53 -7.16
C ASN A 30 -7.46 11.75 -8.30
N GLY A 31 -8.15 10.66 -7.95
CA GLY A 31 -8.85 9.83 -8.93
C GLY A 31 -7.98 8.83 -9.69
N LYS A 32 -6.65 8.83 -9.53
CA LYS A 32 -5.72 7.98 -10.29
C LYS A 32 -4.92 7.05 -9.38
N VAL A 33 -4.62 5.85 -9.88
CA VAL A 33 -3.66 4.95 -9.24
C VAL A 33 -2.27 5.56 -9.39
N VAL A 34 -1.56 5.71 -8.27
CA VAL A 34 -0.23 6.32 -8.20
C VAL A 34 0.84 5.26 -7.93
N LEU A 35 0.51 4.25 -7.13
CA LEU A 35 1.40 3.15 -6.79
C LEU A 35 0.59 1.87 -6.63
N GLU A 36 1.18 0.76 -7.04
CA GLU A 36 0.66 -0.58 -6.79
C GLU A 36 1.81 -1.45 -6.30
N LYS A 37 1.53 -2.23 -5.25
CA LYS A 37 2.46 -3.22 -4.69
C LYS A 37 1.84 -4.60 -4.85
N THR A 38 2.67 -5.56 -5.20
CA THR A 38 2.27 -6.95 -5.44
C THR A 38 2.59 -7.83 -4.25
N ILE A 39 2.27 -9.13 -4.33
CA ILE A 39 2.62 -10.08 -3.27
C ILE A 39 4.14 -10.19 -3.03
N ASP A 40 4.96 -9.94 -4.05
CA ASP A 40 6.43 -10.00 -3.97
C ASP A 40 7.03 -8.76 -3.27
N ASP A 41 6.22 -7.71 -3.08
CA ASP A 41 6.62 -6.43 -2.50
C ASP A 41 6.33 -6.32 -0.99
N VAL A 42 5.71 -7.34 -0.39
CA VAL A 42 5.11 -7.26 0.95
C VAL A 42 5.51 -8.44 1.82
N SER A 43 5.46 -8.24 3.14
CA SER A 43 5.55 -9.33 4.12
C SER A 43 4.17 -9.60 4.70
N ILE A 44 3.74 -10.86 4.71
CA ILE A 44 2.43 -11.27 5.23
C ILE A 44 2.64 -12.09 6.52
N HIS A 45 1.92 -11.70 7.57
CA HIS A 45 1.94 -12.35 8.88
C HIS A 45 0.50 -12.58 9.37
N GLY A 46 -0.14 -13.63 8.86
CA GLY A 46 -1.55 -13.91 9.15
C GLY A 46 -2.47 -12.85 8.57
N GLU A 47 -3.18 -12.14 9.45
CA GLU A 47 -4.07 -11.01 9.13
C GLU A 47 -3.31 -9.69 8.87
N MET A 48 -1.99 -9.64 9.07
CA MET A 48 -1.18 -8.42 8.90
C MET A 48 -0.41 -8.43 7.59
N VAL A 49 -0.45 -7.31 6.87
CA VAL A 49 0.36 -7.07 5.68
C VAL A 49 1.24 -5.86 5.90
N GLU A 50 2.55 -6.07 5.82
CA GLU A 50 3.57 -5.03 5.95
C GLU A 50 4.13 -4.70 4.57
N VAL A 51 4.17 -3.41 4.24
CA VAL A 51 4.80 -2.91 3.02
C VAL A 51 5.70 -1.74 3.32
N ARG A 52 6.97 -1.86 2.94
CA ARG A 52 7.93 -0.77 3.02
C ARG A 52 7.93 -0.01 1.70
N LEU A 53 7.75 1.31 1.78
CA LEU A 53 7.84 2.19 0.63
C LEU A 53 9.25 2.78 0.54
N SER A 54 9.74 2.96 -0.67
CA SER A 54 10.98 3.68 -0.99
C SER A 54 10.76 5.19 -1.10
N GLN A 55 11.86 5.96 -1.10
CA GLN A 55 11.79 7.41 -1.33
C GLN A 55 11.17 7.71 -2.70
N ARG A 56 11.66 7.06 -3.77
CA ARG A 56 11.09 7.16 -5.13
C ARG A 56 9.58 6.94 -5.16
N GLU A 57 9.09 5.88 -4.50
CA GLU A 57 7.66 5.57 -4.47
C GLU A 57 6.88 6.63 -3.69
N THR A 58 7.38 7.10 -2.54
CA THR A 58 6.69 8.15 -1.78
C THR A 58 6.71 9.52 -2.47
N LEU A 59 7.67 9.78 -3.36
CA LEU A 59 7.73 10.99 -4.20
C LEU A 59 6.72 10.99 -5.35
N LEU A 60 6.15 9.84 -5.73
CA LEU A 60 5.08 9.76 -6.74
C LEU A 60 3.78 10.44 -6.27
N PHE A 61 3.59 10.54 -4.96
CA PHE A 61 2.41 11.18 -4.37
C PHE A 61 2.55 12.71 -4.39
N SER A 62 1.41 13.37 -4.51
CA SER A 62 1.25 14.79 -4.18
C SER A 62 0.84 14.96 -2.71
N GLU A 63 0.98 16.16 -2.17
CA GLU A 63 0.41 16.47 -0.86
C GLU A 63 -1.11 16.22 -0.85
N GLY A 64 -1.63 15.59 0.21
CA GLY A 64 -3.05 15.38 0.42
C GLY A 64 -3.44 13.94 0.72
N ILE A 65 -4.72 13.63 0.56
CA ILE A 65 -5.30 12.33 0.92
C ILE A 65 -4.86 11.25 -0.08
N VAL A 66 -4.44 10.10 0.46
CA VAL A 66 -4.17 8.87 -0.28
C VAL A 66 -5.17 7.83 0.17
N THR A 67 -5.88 7.23 -0.79
CA THR A 67 -6.80 6.12 -0.55
C THR A 67 -6.10 4.82 -0.93
N ILE A 68 -6.19 3.81 -0.06
CA ILE A 68 -5.49 2.55 -0.20
C ILE A 68 -6.53 1.43 -0.15
N GLN A 69 -6.35 0.39 -0.96
CA GLN A 69 -7.14 -0.84 -0.87
C GLN A 69 -6.25 -2.06 -1.10
N ILE A 70 -6.51 -3.11 -0.33
CA ILE A 70 -5.89 -4.42 -0.51
C ILE A 70 -6.89 -5.33 -1.21
N ARG A 71 -6.44 -6.04 -2.24
CA ARG A 71 -7.19 -7.12 -2.89
C ARG A 71 -6.34 -8.37 -2.92
N ALA A 72 -6.93 -9.51 -2.60
CA ALA A 72 -6.22 -10.78 -2.62
C ALA A 72 -7.06 -11.88 -3.27
N LYS A 73 -6.39 -12.85 -3.89
CA LYS A 73 -6.99 -14.07 -4.44
C LYS A 73 -6.31 -15.29 -3.85
N PHE A 74 -7.09 -16.25 -3.38
CA PHE A 74 -6.60 -17.51 -2.80
C PHE A 74 -6.56 -18.63 -3.83
N GLN A 75 -5.91 -19.74 -3.48
CA GLN A 75 -5.75 -20.90 -4.36
C GLN A 75 -7.08 -21.58 -4.72
N ASP A 76 -8.06 -21.52 -3.82
CA ASP A 76 -9.43 -22.01 -4.05
C ASP A 76 -10.24 -21.12 -5.01
N GLY A 77 -9.65 -20.01 -5.47
CA GLY A 77 -10.27 -19.05 -6.38
C GLY A 77 -11.07 -17.95 -5.70
N SER A 78 -11.22 -17.98 -4.36
CA SER A 78 -11.87 -16.91 -3.61
C SER A 78 -11.10 -15.59 -3.74
N VAL A 79 -11.83 -14.47 -3.76
CA VAL A 79 -11.28 -13.12 -3.92
C VAL A 79 -11.87 -12.22 -2.86
N ILE A 80 -11.01 -11.46 -2.20
CA ILE A 80 -11.41 -10.48 -1.19
C ILE A 80 -10.96 -9.07 -1.58
N ALA A 81 -11.61 -8.09 -0.98
CA ALA A 81 -11.16 -6.71 -0.97
C ALA A 81 -11.30 -6.15 0.44
N SER A 82 -10.28 -5.45 0.93
CA SER A 82 -10.38 -4.72 2.18
C SER A 82 -11.32 -3.52 2.05
N SER A 83 -11.75 -2.99 3.19
CA SER A 83 -12.28 -1.63 3.28
C SER A 83 -11.28 -0.62 2.71
N LEU A 84 -11.77 0.54 2.27
CA LEU A 84 -10.92 1.64 1.84
C LEU A 84 -10.22 2.27 3.05
N ILE A 85 -8.90 2.31 2.99
CA ILE A 85 -8.04 2.91 4.01
C ILE A 85 -7.64 4.29 3.53
N ARG A 86 -7.69 5.30 4.42
CA ARG A 86 -7.27 6.67 4.10
C ARG A 86 -6.09 7.07 4.95
N THR A 87 -5.09 7.67 4.31
CA THR A 87 -3.96 8.32 4.96
C THR A 87 -3.65 9.62 4.23
N SER A 88 -2.63 10.35 4.68
CA SER A 88 -2.19 11.58 4.02
C SER A 88 -0.71 11.52 3.67
N ALA A 89 -0.38 11.93 2.45
CA ALA A 89 0.97 12.27 2.03
C ALA A 89 1.22 13.75 2.38
N ARG A 90 2.32 14.03 3.06
CA ARG A 90 2.72 15.38 3.52
C ARG A 90 3.87 15.91 2.68
N GLU A 91 3.93 17.23 2.55
CA GLU A 91 5.02 17.93 1.88
C GLU A 91 6.40 17.67 2.54
N ILE A 92 7.43 18.00 1.77
CA ILE A 92 8.83 18.06 2.19
C ILE A 92 9.43 19.37 1.69
N LEU A 93 10.35 19.95 2.44
CA LEU A 93 10.99 21.23 2.07
C LEU A 93 12.13 21.04 1.07
N LYS A 94 12.74 19.85 1.06
CA LYS A 94 13.78 19.46 0.10
C LYS A 94 13.22 18.35 -0.78
N GLU A 95 12.98 18.67 -2.05
CA GLU A 95 12.54 17.68 -3.03
C GLU A 95 13.67 16.73 -3.45
N GLY A 96 13.28 15.54 -3.90
CA GLY A 96 14.20 14.49 -4.38
C GLY A 96 14.55 13.43 -3.34
N GLU A 97 15.35 12.45 -3.76
CA GLU A 97 15.91 11.41 -2.89
C GLU A 97 17.20 11.89 -2.21
N ILE A 98 17.51 11.33 -1.05
CA ILE A 98 18.80 11.49 -0.34
C ILE A 98 19.47 10.16 -0.03
#